data_AF-A0A847R7E7-F1
#
_entry.id   AF-A0A847R7E7-F1
#
_cell.length_a   1.000
_cell.length_b   1.000
_cell.length_c   1.000
_cell.angle_alpha   90.00
_cell.angle_beta   90.00
_cell.angle_gamma   90.00
#
_symmetry.space_group_name_H-M   'P 1'
#
loop_
_entity.id
_entity.type
_entity.pdbx_description
1 polymer ?
#
loop_
_entity_poly.entity_id
_entity_poly.type
_entity_poly.pdbx_seq_one_letter_code
_entity_poly.pdbx_strand_id
1 'polypeptide(L)'
;MQMKRFVVGLTFCRRFNVFVWCCFLVITIFAYFPGTNVKGIDQVSIAGSMITISSILFGVIGAWLALMKIDAEAQMRKLAKERQSMSPVIERMGSLSDVITASSVVLFVCLTQVFAYYALSKVSFVQPYAPYLKGVSFSALVLLGLIQVKLILQILWIGLENFVDISRLERELLEENR
;
A
#
# COMPACT_ATOMS: atom_id res chain seq x y z
N MET A 1 -16.19 26.63 6.81
CA MET A 1 -17.12 25.50 7.07
C MET A 1 -16.68 24.16 6.44
N GLN A 2 -15.56 24.10 5.71
CA GLN A 2 -15.01 22.88 5.06
C GLN A 2 -14.26 21.93 6.01
N MET A 3 -13.74 22.42 7.15
CA MET A 3 -12.97 21.60 8.12
C MET A 3 -13.79 20.51 8.83
N LYS A 4 -15.11 20.66 8.99
CA LYS A 4 -15.94 19.66 9.69
C LYS A 4 -16.26 18.42 8.84
N ARG A 5 -16.13 18.48 7.52
CA ARG A 5 -16.35 17.30 6.64
C ARG A 5 -15.16 16.34 6.64
N PHE A 6 -13.95 16.85 6.88
CA PHE A 6 -12.72 16.04 6.84
C PHE A 6 -12.55 15.13 8.07
N VAL A 7 -12.92 15.61 9.26
CA VAL A 7 -12.86 14.81 10.51
C VAL A 7 -13.88 13.66 10.51
N VAL A 8 -15.04 13.85 9.88
CA VAL A 8 -16.06 12.81 9.75
C VAL A 8 -15.59 11.72 8.78
N GLY A 9 -14.89 12.08 7.70
CA GLY A 9 -14.25 11.13 6.78
C GLY A 9 -13.17 10.28 7.44
N LEU A 10 -12.30 10.88 8.26
CA LEU A 10 -11.25 10.15 8.97
C LEU A 10 -11.80 9.17 10.02
N THR A 11 -12.89 9.54 10.70
CA THR A 11 -13.53 8.69 11.72
C THR A 11 -14.33 7.55 11.09
N PHE A 12 -14.97 7.80 9.94
CA PHE A 12 -15.64 6.78 9.14
C PHE A 12 -14.64 5.79 8.52
N CYS A 13 -13.52 6.31 8.01
CA CYS A 13 -12.42 5.51 7.47
C CYS A 13 -11.77 4.66 8.58
N ARG A 14 -11.60 5.17 9.81
CA ARG A 14 -11.09 4.39 10.96
C ARG A 14 -12.02 3.24 11.37
N ARG A 15 -13.34 3.46 11.35
CA ARG A 15 -14.34 2.44 11.74
C ARG A 15 -14.55 1.39 10.64
N PHE A 16 -14.49 1.79 9.37
CA PHE A 16 -14.43 0.88 8.22
C PHE A 16 -13.12 0.08 8.19
N ASN A 17 -11.99 0.71 8.57
CA ASN A 17 -10.70 0.02 8.72
C ASN A 17 -10.80 -1.15 9.70
N VAL A 18 -11.39 -0.95 10.88
CA VAL A 18 -11.50 -2.00 11.90
C VAL A 18 -12.28 -3.21 11.38
N PHE A 19 -13.39 -2.99 10.66
CA PHE A 19 -14.17 -4.09 10.07
C PHE A 19 -13.36 -4.84 8.99
N VAL A 20 -12.65 -4.10 8.12
CA VAL A 20 -11.77 -4.68 7.10
C VAL A 20 -10.63 -5.47 7.74
N TRP A 21 -10.01 -4.96 8.81
CA TRP A 21 -8.96 -5.66 9.56
C TRP A 21 -9.49 -6.94 10.23
N CYS A 22 -10.71 -6.92 10.77
CA CYS A 22 -11.36 -8.12 11.29
C CYS A 22 -11.62 -9.15 10.19
N CYS A 23 -12.14 -8.73 9.03
CA CYS A 23 -12.32 -9.63 7.89
C CYS A 23 -11.00 -10.23 7.41
N PHE A 24 -9.92 -9.43 7.36
CA PHE A 24 -8.59 -9.90 6.99
C PHE A 24 -8.07 -10.94 7.99
N LEU A 25 -8.22 -10.70 9.29
CA LEU A 25 -7.85 -11.67 10.32
C LEU A 25 -8.61 -12.99 10.17
N VAL A 26 -9.92 -12.94 9.91
CA VAL A 26 -10.72 -14.16 9.69
C VAL A 26 -10.21 -14.92 8.46
N ILE A 27 -9.99 -14.23 7.33
CA ILE A 27 -9.47 -14.86 6.11
C ILE A 27 -8.08 -15.48 6.35
N THR A 28 -7.20 -14.80 7.08
CA THR A 28 -5.87 -15.30 7.43
C THR A 28 -5.92 -16.55 8.30
N ILE A 29 -6.83 -16.59 9.29
CA ILE A 29 -7.03 -17.78 10.13
C ILE A 29 -7.55 -18.94 9.29
N PHE A 30 -8.53 -18.70 8.41
CA PHE A 30 -9.04 -19.72 7.50
C PHE A 30 -8.00 -20.21 6.49
N ALA A 31 -7.07 -19.35 6.08
CA ALA A 31 -5.98 -19.70 5.17
C ALA A 31 -4.95 -20.67 5.78
N TYR A 32 -4.93 -20.84 7.10
CA TYR A 32 -4.03 -21.80 7.75
C TYR A 32 -4.31 -23.25 7.31
N PHE A 33 -5.59 -23.63 7.20
CA PHE A 33 -6.02 -24.98 6.84
C PHE A 33 -5.53 -25.45 5.46
N PRO A 34 -5.71 -24.70 4.37
CA PRO A 34 -5.11 -25.07 3.09
C PRO A 34 -3.59 -24.96 3.12
N GLY A 35 -3.02 -24.03 3.90
CA GLY A 35 -1.58 -23.74 3.96
C GLY A 35 -0.70 -24.90 4.43
N THR A 36 -1.21 -25.82 5.24
CA THR A 36 -0.45 -27.01 5.67
C THR A 36 -0.25 -28.03 4.55
N ASN A 37 -1.11 -28.02 3.52
CA ASN A 37 -1.07 -28.95 2.40
C ASN A 37 -0.37 -28.37 1.15
N VAL A 38 -0.05 -27.07 1.15
CA VAL A 38 0.66 -26.43 0.03
C VAL A 38 2.12 -26.86 0.01
N LYS A 39 2.66 -27.16 -1.17
CA LYS A 39 4.09 -27.46 -1.34
C LYS A 39 4.90 -26.18 -1.07
N GLY A 40 6.01 -26.32 -0.35
CA GLY A 40 6.86 -25.16 0.01
C GLY A 40 7.38 -24.39 -1.21
N ILE A 41 7.60 -25.09 -2.34
CA ILE A 41 8.02 -24.45 -3.60
C ILE A 41 6.95 -23.50 -4.17
N ASP A 42 5.67 -23.84 -4.01
CA ASP A 42 4.56 -23.00 -4.45
C ASP A 42 4.46 -21.74 -3.57
N GLN A 43 4.75 -21.87 -2.27
CA GLN A 43 4.79 -20.71 -1.35
C GLN A 43 5.91 -19.73 -1.71
N VAL A 44 7.09 -20.23 -2.12
CA VAL A 44 8.19 -19.39 -2.60
C VAL A 44 7.81 -18.69 -3.90
N SER A 45 7.11 -19.38 -4.81
CA SER A 45 6.62 -18.78 -6.05
C SER A 45 5.63 -17.63 -5.77
N ILE A 46 4.68 -17.83 -4.84
CA ILE A 46 3.72 -16.80 -4.41
C ILE A 46 4.47 -15.60 -3.80
N ALA A 47 5.42 -15.85 -2.89
CA ALA A 47 6.23 -14.79 -2.29
C ALA A 47 7.02 -14.01 -3.36
N GLY A 48 7.53 -14.69 -4.39
CA GLY A 48 8.17 -14.07 -5.55
C GLY A 48 7.24 -13.12 -6.30
N SER A 49 6.01 -13.55 -6.61
CA SER A 49 5.00 -12.68 -7.22
C SER A 49 4.68 -11.45 -6.36
N MET A 50 4.60 -11.62 -5.04
CA MET A 50 4.36 -10.51 -4.12
C MET A 50 5.52 -9.50 -4.12
N ILE A 51 6.77 -9.97 -4.19
CA ILE A 51 7.95 -9.10 -4.33
C ILE A 51 7.85 -8.30 -5.62
N THR A 52 7.49 -8.93 -6.75
CA THR A 52 7.32 -8.24 -8.04
C THR A 52 6.25 -7.14 -7.94
N ILE A 53 5.10 -7.45 -7.35
CA ILE A 53 4.01 -6.47 -7.17
C ILE A 53 4.45 -5.30 -6.29
N SER A 54 5.12 -5.56 -5.16
CA SER A 54 5.67 -4.49 -4.31
C SER A 54 6.67 -3.61 -5.07
N SER A 55 7.55 -4.20 -5.89
CA SER A 55 8.50 -3.43 -6.71
C SER A 55 7.81 -2.51 -7.72
N ILE A 56 6.71 -2.97 -8.33
CA ILE A 56 5.88 -2.14 -9.21
C ILE A 56 5.27 -0.98 -8.42
N LEU A 57 4.71 -1.26 -7.24
CA LEU A 57 4.13 -0.22 -6.38
C LEU A 57 5.17 0.85 -6.01
N PHE A 58 6.40 0.44 -5.66
CA PHE A 58 7.49 1.39 -5.42
C PHE A 58 7.79 2.28 -6.62
N GLY A 59 7.84 1.71 -7.82
CA GLY A 59 8.05 2.48 -9.05
C GLY A 59 6.94 3.50 -9.31
N VAL A 60 5.68 3.07 -9.20
CA VAL A 60 4.51 3.94 -9.43
C VAL A 60 4.45 5.06 -8.40
N ILE A 61 4.62 4.76 -7.10
CA ILE A 61 4.56 5.80 -6.07
C ILE A 61 5.78 6.73 -6.16
N GLY A 62 6.96 6.21 -6.50
CA GLY A 62 8.16 7.02 -6.73
C GLY A 62 7.95 8.06 -7.85
N ALA A 63 7.35 7.63 -8.96
CA ALA A 63 6.95 8.54 -10.03
C ALA A 63 5.90 9.55 -9.56
N TRP A 64 4.91 9.11 -8.77
CA TRP A 64 3.86 9.98 -8.24
C TRP A 64 4.41 11.07 -7.30
N LEU A 65 5.34 10.71 -6.41
CA LEU A 65 6.01 11.68 -5.52
C LEU A 65 6.84 12.70 -6.32
N ALA A 66 7.48 12.28 -7.40
CA ALA A 66 8.22 13.20 -8.27
C ALA A 66 7.30 14.23 -8.92
N LEU A 67 6.13 13.80 -9.44
CA LEU A 67 5.11 14.71 -9.98
C LEU A 67 4.59 15.67 -8.90
N MET A 68 4.21 15.14 -7.73
CA MET A 68 3.72 15.99 -6.64
C MET A 68 4.76 16.99 -6.15
N LYS A 69 6.06 16.67 -6.21
CA LYS A 69 7.12 17.62 -5.89
C LYS A 69 7.16 18.77 -6.90
N ILE A 70 7.02 18.49 -8.19
CA ILE A 70 6.97 19.51 -9.25
C ILE A 70 5.74 20.42 -9.03
N ASP A 71 4.59 19.83 -8.74
CA ASP A 71 3.36 20.58 -8.44
C ASP A 71 3.50 21.45 -7.18
N ALA A 72 4.12 20.91 -6.13
CA ALA A 72 4.40 21.64 -4.89
C ALA A 72 5.33 22.83 -5.15
N GLU A 73 6.37 22.65 -5.96
CA GLU A 73 7.30 23.73 -6.32
C GLU A 73 6.62 24.80 -7.20
N ALA A 74 5.77 24.40 -8.15
CA ALA A 74 4.99 25.31 -8.99
C ALA A 74 4.00 26.14 -8.14
N GLN A 75 3.31 25.49 -7.19
CA GLN A 75 2.43 26.17 -6.25
C GLN A 75 3.19 27.06 -5.27
N MET A 76 4.37 26.64 -4.77
CA MET A 76 5.21 27.49 -3.92
C MET A 76 5.67 28.75 -4.64
N ARG A 77 6.01 28.69 -5.94
CA ARG A 77 6.33 29.90 -6.72
C ARG A 77 5.13 30.84 -6.87
N LYS A 78 3.91 30.31 -6.96
CA LYS A 78 2.68 31.11 -7.00
C LYS A 78 2.30 31.68 -5.62
N LEU A 79 2.37 30.86 -4.58
CA LEU A 79 1.96 31.19 -3.20
C LEU A 79 3.01 31.98 -2.40
N ALA A 80 4.29 31.95 -2.77
CA ALA A 80 5.31 32.87 -2.25
C ALA A 80 4.92 34.34 -2.48
N LYS A 81 4.01 34.60 -3.44
CA LYS A 81 3.41 35.90 -3.70
C LYS A 81 2.19 36.22 -2.82
N GLU A 82 1.54 35.24 -2.20
CA GLU A 82 0.21 35.39 -1.56
C GLU A 82 0.07 34.90 -0.10
N ARG A 83 1.12 34.34 0.51
CA ARG A 83 1.14 33.97 1.95
C ARG A 83 -0.02 33.03 2.39
N GLN A 84 -0.61 32.26 1.48
CA GLN A 84 -1.68 31.30 1.78
C GLN A 84 -1.14 29.89 2.06
N SER A 85 -1.81 29.18 2.98
CA SER A 85 -1.33 27.99 3.67
C SER A 85 -1.14 26.76 2.77
N MET A 86 0.09 26.27 2.67
CA MET A 86 0.56 25.01 2.02
C MET A 86 -0.03 23.69 2.57
N SER A 87 -1.07 23.74 3.40
CA SER A 87 -1.56 22.58 4.16
C SER A 87 -2.01 21.37 3.31
N PRO A 88 -2.74 21.52 2.17
CA PRO A 88 -3.30 20.35 1.48
C PRO A 88 -2.26 19.52 0.72
N VAL A 89 -1.17 20.13 0.25
CA VAL A 89 -0.12 19.43 -0.52
C VAL A 89 0.75 18.58 0.40
N ILE A 90 1.12 19.14 1.57
CA ILE A 90 1.93 18.44 2.58
C ILE A 90 1.15 17.24 3.15
N GLU A 91 -0.16 17.38 3.37
CA GLU A 91 -1.01 16.30 3.87
C GLU A 91 -1.15 15.15 2.85
N ARG A 92 -1.31 15.48 1.55
CA ARG A 92 -1.32 14.47 0.48
C ARG A 92 0.01 13.72 0.39
N MET A 93 1.15 14.43 0.45
CA MET A 93 2.49 13.82 0.49
C MET A 93 2.67 12.87 1.69
N GLY A 94 2.15 13.25 2.85
CA GLY A 94 2.17 12.41 4.05
C GLY A 94 1.44 11.08 3.86
N SER A 95 0.25 11.11 3.23
CA SER A 95 -0.53 9.90 2.96
C SER A 95 0.16 8.93 1.98
N LEU A 96 0.91 9.44 1.00
CA LEU A 96 1.69 8.63 0.07
C LEU A 96 2.91 8.02 0.75
N SER A 97 3.58 8.78 1.63
CA SER A 97 4.71 8.28 2.42
C SER A 97 4.33 7.07 3.28
N ASP A 98 3.12 7.07 3.84
CA ASP A 98 2.61 5.96 4.65
C ASP A 98 2.41 4.68 3.80
N VAL A 99 1.86 4.82 2.60
CA VAL A 99 1.69 3.72 1.63
C VAL A 99 3.03 3.14 1.19
N ILE A 100 4.05 3.99 0.94
CA ILE A 100 5.41 3.54 0.60
C ILE A 100 5.99 2.74 1.76
N THR A 101 5.93 3.28 2.98
CA THR A 101 6.48 2.64 4.18
C THR A 101 5.83 1.28 4.41
N ALA A 102 4.50 1.18 4.28
CA ALA A 102 3.78 -0.08 4.37
C ALA A 102 4.21 -1.10 3.29
N SER A 103 4.38 -0.64 2.05
CA SER A 103 4.86 -1.48 0.93
C SER A 103 6.30 -1.99 1.16
N SER A 104 7.18 -1.16 1.74
CA SER A 104 8.53 -1.53 2.15
C SER A 104 8.55 -2.65 3.18
N VAL A 105 7.70 -2.54 4.21
CA VAL A 105 7.61 -3.56 5.26
C VAL A 105 7.15 -4.89 4.65
N VAL A 106 6.13 -4.87 3.79
CA VAL A 106 5.65 -6.07 3.10
C VAL A 106 6.79 -6.72 2.29
N LEU A 107 7.51 -5.93 1.51
CA LEU A 107 8.63 -6.42 0.69
C LEU A 107 9.73 -7.05 1.57
N PHE A 108 10.08 -6.41 2.68
CA PHE A 108 11.10 -6.91 3.61
C PHE A 108 10.68 -8.24 4.26
N VAL A 109 9.41 -8.37 4.64
CA VAL A 109 8.88 -9.61 5.21
C VAL A 109 8.88 -10.73 4.18
N CYS A 110 8.44 -10.47 2.94
CA CYS A 110 8.48 -11.46 1.86
C CYS A 110 9.92 -11.94 1.54
N LEU A 111 10.88 -11.02 1.47
CA LEU A 111 12.29 -11.38 1.25
C LEU A 111 12.85 -12.23 2.39
N THR A 112 12.58 -11.81 3.63
CA THR A 112 12.99 -12.56 4.82
C THR A 112 12.41 -13.97 4.81
N GLN A 113 11.16 -14.12 4.39
CA GLN A 113 10.47 -15.41 4.31
C GLN A 113 11.07 -16.33 3.23
N VAL A 114 11.39 -15.79 2.05
CA VAL A 114 12.09 -16.57 1.00
C VAL A 114 13.45 -17.05 1.50
N PHE A 115 14.22 -16.16 2.15
CA PHE A 115 15.52 -16.51 2.70
C PHE A 115 15.41 -17.56 3.82
N ALA A 116 14.44 -17.39 4.71
CA ALA A 116 14.15 -18.35 5.79
C ALA A 116 13.81 -19.73 5.23
N TYR A 117 13.00 -19.83 4.18
CA TYR A 117 12.69 -21.11 3.53
C TYR A 117 13.95 -21.82 3.01
N TYR A 118 14.83 -21.09 2.31
CA TYR A 118 16.10 -21.65 1.82
C TYR A 118 17.02 -22.09 2.96
N ALA A 119 17.17 -21.27 4.00
CA ALA A 119 18.02 -21.59 5.16
C ALA A 119 17.49 -22.80 5.97
N LEU A 120 16.18 -22.86 6.22
CA LEU A 120 15.53 -23.92 7.00
C LEU A 120 15.47 -25.26 6.25
N SER A 121 15.44 -25.23 4.91
CA SER A 121 15.40 -26.45 4.08
C SER A 121 16.62 -27.37 4.26
N LYS A 122 17.74 -26.85 4.80
CA LYS A 122 19.00 -27.57 4.98
C LYS A 122 19.18 -28.19 6.37
N VAL A 123 18.28 -27.91 7.32
CA VAL A 123 18.43 -28.33 8.72
C VAL A 123 17.50 -29.51 9.03
N SER A 124 18.08 -30.68 9.29
CA SER A 124 17.36 -31.92 9.60
C SER A 124 16.46 -31.85 10.85
N PHE A 125 16.70 -30.87 11.73
CA PHE A 125 15.91 -30.62 12.95
C PHE A 125 14.50 -30.07 12.69
N VAL A 126 14.23 -29.54 11.49
CA VAL A 126 12.97 -28.83 11.15
C VAL A 126 11.91 -29.76 10.54
N GLN A 127 12.29 -30.98 10.14
CA GLN A 127 11.40 -32.00 9.55
C GLN A 127 10.08 -32.24 10.32
N PRO A 128 10.06 -32.41 11.66
CA PRO A 128 8.81 -32.67 12.38
C PRO A 128 7.87 -31.46 12.46
N TYR A 129 8.41 -30.23 12.40
CA TYR A 129 7.62 -29.00 12.50
C TYR A 129 7.33 -28.34 11.14
N ALA A 130 7.86 -28.89 10.05
CA ALA A 130 7.68 -28.41 8.69
C ALA A 130 6.21 -28.15 8.28
N PRO A 131 5.21 -29.01 8.58
CA PRO A 131 3.82 -28.74 8.18
C PRO A 131 3.21 -27.55 8.93
N TYR A 132 3.52 -27.39 10.22
CA TYR A 132 3.05 -26.24 11.01
C TYR A 132 3.66 -24.94 10.51
N LEU A 133 4.96 -24.95 10.22
CA LEU A 133 5.68 -23.78 9.71
C LEU A 133 5.14 -23.34 8.33
N LYS A 134 4.80 -24.30 7.46
CA LYS A 134 4.16 -24.03 6.17
C LYS A 134 2.79 -23.39 6.31
N GLY A 135 1.96 -23.87 7.24
CA GLY A 135 0.64 -23.27 7.52
C GLY A 135 0.75 -21.83 7.98
N VAL A 136 1.66 -21.55 8.93
CA VAL A 136 1.91 -20.19 9.43
C VAL A 136 2.43 -19.29 8.31
N SER A 137 3.44 -19.76 7.57
CA SER A 137 4.07 -19.04 6.46
C SER A 137 3.07 -18.70 5.35
N PHE A 138 2.16 -19.61 5.01
CA PHE A 138 1.10 -19.36 4.04
C PHE A 138 0.07 -18.36 4.54
N SER A 139 -0.37 -18.48 5.80
CA SER A 139 -1.30 -17.51 6.39
C SER A 139 -0.72 -16.09 6.39
N ALA A 140 0.58 -15.94 6.68
CA ALA A 140 1.29 -14.68 6.62
C ALA A 140 1.33 -14.11 5.20
N LEU A 141 1.58 -14.94 4.17
CA LEU A 141 1.53 -14.49 2.77
C LEU A 141 0.14 -14.02 2.37
N VAL A 142 -0.91 -14.73 2.78
CA VAL A 142 -2.28 -14.31 2.50
C VAL A 142 -2.59 -12.97 3.16
N LEU A 143 -2.20 -12.78 4.42
CA LEU A 143 -2.36 -11.50 5.12
C LEU A 143 -1.63 -10.37 4.39
N LEU A 144 -0.36 -10.58 4.05
CA LEU A 144 0.47 -9.62 3.32
C LEU A 144 -0.14 -9.32 1.94
N GLY A 145 -0.71 -10.32 1.25
CA GLY A 145 -1.36 -10.17 -0.05
C GLY A 145 -2.62 -9.31 0.04
N LEU A 146 -3.43 -9.51 1.07
CA LEU A 146 -4.60 -8.65 1.32
C LEU A 146 -4.19 -7.20 1.62
N ILE A 147 -3.10 -7.00 2.38
CA ILE A 147 -2.52 -5.68 2.60
C ILE A 147 -2.07 -5.06 1.27
N GLN A 148 -1.38 -5.80 0.40
CA GLN A 148 -0.96 -5.30 -0.92
C GLN A 148 -2.14 -4.89 -1.79
N VAL A 149 -3.22 -5.69 -1.85
CA VAL A 149 -4.42 -5.36 -2.62
C VAL A 149 -5.03 -4.04 -2.13
N LYS A 150 -5.10 -3.84 -0.81
CA LYS A 150 -5.57 -2.58 -0.23
C LYS A 150 -4.67 -1.40 -0.61
N LEU A 151 -3.35 -1.57 -0.57
CA LEU A 151 -2.39 -0.52 -0.96
C LEU A 151 -2.56 -0.14 -2.43
N ILE A 152 -2.71 -1.13 -3.33
CA ILE A 152 -2.99 -0.90 -4.76
C ILE A 152 -4.26 -0.08 -4.93
N LEU A 153 -5.35 -0.45 -4.24
CA LEU A 153 -6.62 0.25 -4.33
C LEU A 153 -6.51 1.70 -3.83
N GLN A 154 -5.77 1.93 -2.75
CA GLN A 154 -5.53 3.27 -2.21
C GLN A 154 -4.74 4.14 -3.18
N ILE A 155 -3.69 3.60 -3.81
CA ILE A 155 -2.90 4.32 -4.81
C ILE A 155 -3.76 4.66 -6.04
N LEU A 156 -4.56 3.69 -6.50
CA LEU A 156 -5.46 3.91 -7.64
C LEU A 156 -6.45 5.04 -7.35
N TRP A 157 -7.00 5.08 -6.14
CA TRP A 157 -7.95 6.12 -5.74
C TRP A 157 -7.29 7.50 -5.69
N ILE A 158 -6.11 7.62 -5.09
CA ILE A 158 -5.33 8.87 -5.05
C ILE A 158 -4.99 9.34 -6.48
N GLY A 159 -4.59 8.40 -7.35
CA GLY A 159 -4.29 8.71 -8.75
C GLY A 159 -5.52 9.23 -9.51
N LEU A 160 -6.68 8.61 -9.31
CA LEU A 160 -7.94 9.01 -9.92
C LEU A 160 -8.38 10.41 -9.47
N GLU A 161 -8.32 10.70 -8.17
CA GLU A 161 -8.67 12.02 -7.64
C GLU A 161 -7.80 13.12 -8.25
N ASN A 162 -6.49 12.89 -8.33
CA ASN A 162 -5.57 13.87 -8.93
C ASN A 162 -5.78 14.04 -10.44
N PHE A 163 -6.09 12.96 -11.18
CA PHE A 163 -6.41 13.06 -12.61
C PHE A 163 -7.67 13.91 -12.84
N VAL A 164 -8.70 13.72 -12.01
CA VAL A 164 -9.93 14.52 -12.08
C VAL A 164 -9.66 15.98 -11.71
N ASP A 165 -8.85 16.25 -10.67
CA ASP A 165 -8.48 17.62 -10.28
C ASP A 165 -7.76 18.36 -11.42
N ILE A 166 -6.79 17.72 -12.09
CA ILE A 166 -6.07 18.31 -13.24
C ILE A 166 -7.05 18.63 -14.39
N SER A 167 -7.95 17.71 -14.70
CA SER A 167 -8.93 17.90 -15.79
C SER A 167 -9.93 19.03 -15.53
N ARG A 168 -10.18 19.38 -14.26
CA ARG A 168 -11.01 20.53 -13.89
C ARG A 168 -10.24 21.83 -14.07
N LEU A 169 -8.99 21.86 -13.62
CA LEU A 169 -8.13 23.04 -13.74
C LEU A 169 -7.92 23.45 -15.20
N GLU A 170 -7.76 22.48 -16.09
CA GLU A 170 -7.64 22.73 -17.54
C GLU A 170 -8.89 23.40 -18.12
N ARG A 171 -10.09 23.01 -17.67
CA ARG A 171 -11.34 23.64 -18.13
C ARG A 171 -11.47 25.08 -17.65
N GLU A 172 -11.13 25.36 -16.39
CA GLU A 172 -11.20 26.71 -15.82
C GLU A 172 -10.28 27.68 -16.57
N LEU A 173 -9.05 27.26 -16.91
CA LEU A 173 -8.09 28.08 -17.67
C LEU A 173 -8.53 28.35 -19.11
N LEU A 174 -9.29 27.43 -19.72
CA LEU A 174 -9.86 27.63 -21.06
C LEU A 174 -11.04 28.60 -21.05
N GLU A 175 -11.80 28.65 -19.96
CA GLU A 175 -12.91 29.61 -19.79
C GLU A 175 -12.41 31.02 -19.50
N GLU A 176 -11.32 31.19 -18.74
CA GLU A 176 -10.75 32.51 -18.43
C GLU A 176 -10.09 33.20 -19.65
N ASN A 177 -9.63 32.42 -20.63
CA ASN A 177 -9.01 32.95 -21.86
C ASN A 177 -10.01 33.26 -22.98
N ARG A 178 -11.32 33.09 -22.76
CA ARG A 178 -12.38 33.38 -23.73
C ARG A 178 -13.15 34.65 -23.34
#